data_AF-A0A920ULL2-F1
#
_entry.id   AF-A0A920ULL2-F1
#
_cell.length_a   1.000
_cell.length_b   1.000
_cell.length_c   1.000
_cell.angle_alpha   90.00
_cell.angle_beta   90.00
_cell.angle_gamma   90.00
#
_symmetry.space_group_name_H-M   'P 1'
#
loop_
_entity.id
_entity.type
_entity.pdbx_description
1 polymer ?
#
loop_
_entity_poly.entity_id
_entity_poly.type
_entity_poly.pdbx_seq_one_letter_code
_entity_poly.pdbx_strand_id
1 'polypeptide(L)' 'MIPGFAKSGSDQIIVHAEACNHLHRTVYQVKDLGCQIGVALNPATPGSVIEDLIPFLDIVMVMTVNPGFGGQSFIPPV' A
#
# COMPACT_ATOMS: atom_id res chain seq x y z
N MET A 1 2.13 12.90 7.08
CA MET A 1 1.03 11.95 7.33
C MET A 1 1.52 10.66 7.98
N ILE A 2 2.41 9.89 7.35
CA ILE A 2 2.88 8.58 7.88
C ILE A 2 3.36 8.62 9.34
N PRO A 3 4.26 9.54 9.77
CA PRO A 3 4.67 9.57 11.18
C PRO A 3 3.54 9.89 12.16
N GLY A 4 2.49 10.57 11.70
CA GLY A 4 1.31 10.85 12.51
C GLY A 4 0.50 9.58 12.80
N PHE A 5 0.27 8.75 11.78
CA PHE A 5 -0.40 7.45 11.93
C PHE A 5 0.40 6.50 12.83
N ALA A 6 1.72 6.37 12.59
CA ALA A 6 2.58 5.55 13.45
C ALA A 6 2.52 5.99 14.92
N LYS A 7 2.64 7.30 15.18
CA LYS A 7 2.55 7.85 16.55
C LYS A 7 1.17 7.70 17.19
N SER A 8 0.10 7.58 16.40
CA SER A 8 -1.24 7.29 16.92
C SER A 8 -1.46 5.82 17.29
N GLY A 9 -0.43 4.97 17.13
CA GLY A 9 -0.49 3.56 17.51
C GLY A 9 -0.92 2.62 16.40
N SER A 10 -0.75 2.99 15.13
CA SER A 10 -1.01 2.07 14.02
C SER A 10 0.01 0.93 14.01
N ASP A 11 -0.46 -0.32 14.10
CA ASP A 11 0.38 -1.51 13.94
C ASP A 11 0.85 -1.71 12.50
N GLN A 12 0.00 -1.34 11.54
CA GLN A 12 0.21 -1.51 10.11
C GLN A 12 -0.11 -0.23 9.35
N ILE A 13 0.69 0.07 8.33
CA ILE A 13 0.45 1.18 7.41
C ILE A 13 0.51 0.61 6.00
N ILE A 14 -0.59 0.78 5.26
CA ILE A 14 -0.67 0.38 3.85
C ILE A 14 -0.74 1.65 3.01
N VAL A 15 0.17 1.78 2.04
CA VAL A 15 0.23 2.93 1.13
C VAL A 15 -0.12 2.51 -0.28
N HIS A 16 -0.77 3.40 -1.03
CA HIS A 16 -0.96 3.19 -2.46
C HIS A 16 0.36 3.42 -3.20
N ALA A 17 0.73 2.49 -4.09
CA ALA A 17 1.90 2.63 -4.95
C ALA A 17 1.83 3.93 -5.78
N GLU A 18 0.63 4.26 -6.26
CA GLU A 18 0.33 5.40 -7.12
C GLU A 18 0.41 6.75 -6.40
N ALA A 19 0.30 6.74 -5.07
CA ALA A 19 0.38 7.94 -4.24
C ALA A 19 1.82 8.26 -3.78
N CYS A 20 2.78 7.37 -4.08
CA CYS A 20 4.15 7.47 -3.61
C CYS A 20 5.12 7.78 -4.76
N ASN A 21 5.56 9.03 -4.89
CA ASN A 21 6.61 9.41 -5.87
C ASN A 21 7.90 8.58 -5.73
N HIS A 22 8.23 8.18 -4.50
CA HIS A 22 9.40 7.35 -4.18
C HIS A 22 8.99 6.18 -3.28
N LEU A 23 8.29 5.19 -3.83
CA LEU A 23 7.70 4.07 -3.08
C LEU A 23 8.70 3.34 -2.18
N HIS A 24 9.90 3.02 -2.67
CA HIS A 24 10.96 2.40 -1.88
C HIS A 24 11.27 3.19 -0.61
N ARG A 25 11.45 4.52 -0.71
CA ARG A 25 11.70 5.38 0.45
C ARG A 25 10.54 5.36 1.44
N THR A 26 9.31 5.35 0.94
CA THR A 26 8.11 5.26 1.79
C THR A 26 8.07 3.95 2.58
N VAL A 27 8.40 2.82 1.94
CA VAL A 27 8.44 1.50 2.58
C VAL A 27 9.41 1.49 3.76
N TYR A 28 10.65 1.95 3.54
CA TYR A 28 11.65 2.01 4.62
C TYR A 28 11.27 3.01 5.71
N GLN A 29 10.65 4.14 5.35
CA GLN A 29 10.17 5.10 6.35
C GLN A 29 9.16 4.46 7.31
N VAL A 30 8.24 3.62 6.81
CA VAL A 30 7.26 2.92 7.67
C VAL A 30 7.95 1.88 8.54
N LYS A 31 8.92 1.13 8.00
CA LYS A 31 9.71 0.16 8.78
C LYS A 31 10.54 0.81 9.88
N ASP A 32 11.18 1.94 9.60
CA ASP A 32 11.98 2.70 10.58
C ASP A 32 11.12 3.22 11.74
N LEU A 33 9.81 3.41 11.50
CA LEU A 33 8.83 3.78 12.51
C LEU A 33 8.32 2.57 13.33
N GLY A 34 8.76 1.35 13.00
CA GLY A 34 8.40 0.12 13.70
C GLY A 34 7.03 -0.46 13.31
N CYS A 35 6.39 0.06 12.27
CA CYS A 35 5.11 -0.44 11.78
C CYS A 35 5.31 -1.52 10.70
N GLN A 36 4.37 -2.46 10.58
CA GLN A 36 4.29 -3.32 9.41
C GLN A 36 3.91 -2.49 8.19
N ILE A 37 4.47 -2.83 7.03
CA ILE A 37 4.28 -2.09 5.79
C ILE A 37 3.57 -2.94 4.75
N GLY A 38 2.48 -2.40 4.19
CA GLY A 38 1.86 -2.94 3.00
C GLY A 38 1.83 -1.95 1.84
N VAL A 39 1.70 -2.48 0.63
CA VAL A 39 1.43 -1.66 -0.57
C VAL A 39 0.13 -2.08 -1.21
N ALA A 40 -0.73 -1.10 -1.46
CA ALA A 40 -1.96 -1.25 -2.20
C ALA A 40 -1.76 -0.94 -3.69
N LEU A 41 -2.41 -1.71 -4.54
CA LEU A 41 -2.44 -1.52 -5.99
C LEU A 41 -3.88 -1.28 -6.44
N ASN A 42 -4.11 -0.19 -7.16
CA ASN A 42 -5.36 0.04 -7.88
C ASN A 42 -5.59 -1.06 -8.92
N PRO A 43 -6.84 -1.27 -9.36
CA PRO A 43 -7.16 -2.34 -10.32
C PRO A 43 -6.33 -2.29 -11.62
N ALA A 44 -5.97 -1.09 -12.08
CA ALA A 44 -5.20 -0.89 -13.31
C ALA A 44 -3.67 -0.93 -13.10
N THR A 45 -3.21 -0.99 -11.85
CA THR A 45 -1.77 -0.93 -11.55
C THR A 45 -1.18 -2.32 -11.61
N PRO A 46 -0.18 -2.57 -12.48
CA PRO A 46 0.37 -3.90 -12.64
C PRO A 46 1.19 -4.30 -11.40
N GLY A 47 1.13 -5.59 -11.05
CA GLY A 47 1.88 -6.15 -9.92
C GLY A 47 3.39 -5.97 -10.03
N SER A 48 3.92 -5.83 -11.25
CA SER A 48 5.35 -5.56 -11.49
C SER A 48 5.84 -4.25 -10.87
N VAL A 49 4.95 -3.30 -10.55
CA VAL A 49 5.32 -2.04 -9.85
C VAL A 49 5.97 -2.30 -8.50
N ILE A 50 5.65 -3.43 -7.85
CA ILE A 50 6.14 -3.78 -6.52
C ILE A 50 7.07 -4.99 -6.50
N GLU A 51 7.44 -5.54 -7.67
CA GLU A 51 8.21 -6.79 -7.79
C GLU A 51 9.50 -6.75 -6.95
N ASP A 52 10.30 -5.70 -7.11
CA ASP A 52 11.54 -5.51 -6.35
C ASP A 52 11.32 -5.20 -4.85
N LEU A 53 10.09 -4.82 -4.48
CA LEU A 53 9.74 -4.48 -3.10
C LEU A 53 9.15 -5.65 -2.32
N ILE A 54 8.69 -6.72 -3.00
CA ILE A 54 8.07 -7.90 -2.39
C ILE A 54 8.82 -8.39 -1.13
N PRO A 55 10.17 -8.53 -1.12
CA PRO A 55 10.89 -9.04 0.06
C PRO A 55 10.80 -8.13 1.30
N PHE A 56 10.41 -6.88 1.13
CA PHE A 56 10.30 -5.89 2.19
C PHE A 56 8.86 -5.63 2.61
N LEU A 57 7.86 -6.16 1.90
CA LEU A 57 6.45 -5.94 2.24
C LEU A 57 5.94 -7.04 3.17
N ASP A 58 5.18 -6.63 4.17
CA ASP A 58 4.45 -7.55 5.04
C ASP A 58 3.10 -7.92 4.41
N ILE A 59 2.50 -7.01 3.63
CA ILE A 59 1.19 -7.15 2.99
C ILE A 59 1.19 -6.55 1.58
N VAL A 60 0.52 -7.22 0.65
CA VAL A 60 0.11 -6.64 -0.64
C VAL A 60 -1.41 -6.58 -0.69
N MET A 61 -1.97 -5.39 -0.93
CA MET A 61 -3.42 -5.17 -0.99
C MET A 61 -3.85 -4.90 -2.44
N VAL A 62 -4.48 -5.88 -3.09
CA VAL A 62 -5.02 -5.70 -4.44
C VAL A 62 -6.43 -5.13 -4.34
N MET A 63 -6.64 -3.95 -4.89
CA MET A 63 -7.96 -3.32 -4.90
C MET A 63 -8.87 -4.00 -5.92
N THR A 64 -10.04 -4.42 -5.48
CA THR A 64 -11.06 -5.08 -6.32
C THR A 64 -12.07 -4.09 -6.90
N VAL A 65 -11.96 -2.83 -6.51
CA VAL A 65 -12.76 -1.67 -6.95
C VAL A 65 -11.86 -0.44 -6.95
N ASN A 66 -12.28 0.65 -7.61
CA ASN A 66 -11.53 1.89 -7.52
C ASN A 66 -11.66 2.51 -6.11
N PRO A 67 -10.56 2.98 -5.49
CA PRO A 67 -10.64 3.61 -4.17
C PRO A 67 -11.56 4.84 -4.15
N GLY A 68 -12.19 5.08 -3.00
CA GLY A 68 -12.99 6.29 -2.76
C GLY A 68 -14.24 6.02 -1.93
N PHE A 69 -15.03 5.01 -2.31
CA PHE A 69 -16.33 4.72 -1.68
C PHE A 69 -16.61 3.22 -1.56
N GLY A 70 -17.35 2.84 -0.51
CA GLY A 70 -17.83 1.47 -0.30
C GLY A 70 -19.08 1.13 -1.13
N GLY A 71 -19.43 -0.17 -1.20
CA GLY A 71 -20.64 -0.65 -1.89
C GLY A 71 -20.52 -0.83 -3.41
N GLN A 72 -19.32 -0.61 -3.97
CA GLN A 72 -19.04 -0.88 -5.37
C GLN A 72 -19.01 -2.38 -5.67
N SER A 73 -19.39 -2.75 -6.89
CA SER A 73 -19.28 -4.13 -7.38
C SER A 73 -17.83 -4.50 -7.69
N PHE A 74 -17.46 -5.75 -7.40
CA PHE A 74 -16.15 -6.32 -7.73
C PHE A 74 -15.85 -6.20 -9.23
N ILE A 75 -14.65 -5.70 -9.59
CA ILE A 75 -14.15 -5.65 -10.97
C ILE A 75 -13.61 -7.02 -11.34
N PRO A 76 -14.18 -7.72 -12.35
CA PRO A 76 -13.74 -9.05 -12.72
C PRO A 76 -12.31 -9.04 -13.28
N PRO A 77 -11.56 -10.15 -13.13
CA PRO A 77 -10.27 -10.31 -13.79
C PRO A 77 -10.47 -10.23 -15.31
N VAL A 78 -9.53 -9.56 -15.99
CA VAL A 78 -9.48 -9.41 -17.45
C VAL A 78 -8.51 -10.43 -18.03
#